data_AF-A0A2E9CUZ6-F1
#
_entry.id   AF-A0A2E9CUZ6-F1
#
_cell.length_a   1.000
_cell.length_b   1.000
_cell.length_c   1.000
_cell.angle_alpha   90.00
_cell.angle_beta   90.00
_cell.angle_gamma   90.00
#
_symmetry.space_group_name_H-M   'P 1'
#
loop_
_entity.id
_entity.type
_entity.pdbx_description
1 polymer ?
#
loop_
_entity_poly.entity_id
_entity_poly.type
_entity_poly.pdbx_seq_one_letter_code
_entity_poly.pdbx_strand_id
1 'polypeptide(L)'
;MARRKRYLTATMADGYVKTIGPTADPFTHYWRIVAVLENGKTEVFWGHSRSLAEAKKKRGAAEDGARMRGWKSYAFEIAELVETETAPKPVRVERSRET
;
A
#
# COMPACT_ATOMS: atom_id res chain seq x y z
N MET A 1 -26.95 9.79 -3.81
CA MET A 1 -26.91 8.43 -3.22
C MET A 1 -25.56 8.24 -2.53
N ALA A 2 -25.54 7.94 -1.23
CA ALA A 2 -24.30 7.60 -0.53
C ALA A 2 -23.82 6.21 -0.98
N ARG A 3 -22.53 6.06 -1.31
CA ARG A 3 -21.97 4.74 -1.68
C ARG A 3 -22.02 3.80 -0.48
N ARG A 4 -22.40 2.54 -0.73
CA ARG A 4 -22.36 1.47 0.28
C ARG A 4 -20.92 1.33 0.81
N LYS A 5 -20.78 1.26 2.13
CA LYS A 5 -19.48 0.98 2.75
C LYS A 5 -19.06 -0.44 2.38
N ARG A 6 -17.82 -0.59 1.91
CA ARG A 6 -17.23 -1.88 1.50
C ARG A 6 -15.79 -1.98 1.98
N TYR A 7 -15.27 -3.19 2.04
CA TYR A 7 -13.83 -3.41 2.21
C TYR A 7 -13.17 -3.47 0.84
N LEU A 8 -11.95 -2.96 0.76
CA LEU A 8 -11.13 -2.96 -0.43
C LEU A 8 -9.80 -3.61 -0.08
N THR A 9 -9.37 -4.58 -0.88
CA THR A 9 -8.12 -5.30 -0.66
C THR A 9 -7.19 -5.11 -1.86
N ALA A 10 -5.94 -4.77 -1.58
CA ALA A 10 -4.84 -4.78 -2.54
C ALA A 10 -3.86 -5.90 -2.18
N THR A 11 -3.43 -6.63 -3.20
CA THR A 11 -2.38 -7.64 -3.10
C THR A 11 -1.19 -7.18 -3.94
N MET A 12 -0.05 -6.98 -3.29
CA MET A 12 1.19 -6.55 -3.92
C MET A 12 1.95 -7.74 -4.52
N ALA A 13 2.94 -7.47 -5.37
CA ALA A 13 3.69 -8.52 -6.06
C ALA A 13 4.55 -9.37 -5.11
N ASP A 14 4.94 -8.83 -3.96
CA ASP A 14 5.67 -9.52 -2.88
C ASP A 14 4.73 -10.35 -1.96
N GLY A 15 3.44 -10.43 -2.28
CA GLY A 15 2.44 -11.10 -1.45
C GLY A 15 1.93 -10.26 -0.28
N TYR A 16 2.35 -9.01 -0.12
CA TYR A 16 1.80 -8.13 0.91
C TYR A 16 0.34 -7.82 0.61
N VAL A 17 -0.53 -8.06 1.59
CA VAL A 17 -1.98 -7.81 1.49
C VAL A 17 -2.37 -6.62 2.37
N LYS A 18 -3.02 -5.62 1.78
CA LYS A 18 -3.58 -4.47 2.50
C LYS A 18 -5.09 -4.47 2.35
N THR A 19 -5.81 -4.49 3.47
CA THR A 19 -7.25 -4.24 3.49
C THR A 19 -7.57 -2.85 4.02
N ILE A 20 -8.53 -2.18 3.38
CA ILE A 20 -8.98 -0.83 3.64
C ILE A 20 -10.49 -0.88 3.89
N GLY A 21 -10.97 -0.22 4.93
CA GLY A 21 -12.39 -0.03 5.15
C GLY A 21 -12.90 -0.53 6.51
N PRO A 22 -14.23 -0.48 6.72
CA PRO A 22 -15.25 -0.29 5.69
C PRO A 22 -15.33 1.18 5.21
N THR A 23 -15.17 1.43 3.90
CA THR A 23 -15.16 2.78 3.31
C THR A 23 -16.18 2.94 2.18
N ALA A 24 -16.73 4.15 2.04
CA ALA A 24 -17.54 4.55 0.90
C ALA A 24 -16.72 5.27 -0.18
N ASP A 25 -15.44 5.56 0.10
CA ASP A 25 -14.57 6.29 -0.81
C ASP A 25 -14.42 5.57 -2.17
N PRO A 26 -14.24 6.34 -3.25
CA PRO A 26 -14.09 5.81 -4.59
C PRO A 26 -12.64 5.37 -4.87
N PHE A 27 -11.94 4.80 -3.88
CA PHE A 27 -10.59 4.30 -4.12
C PHE A 27 -10.64 3.09 -5.06
N THR A 28 -9.69 3.06 -5.98
CA THR A 28 -9.55 1.98 -6.98
C THR A 28 -8.15 1.40 -7.00
N HIS A 29 -7.15 2.13 -6.50
CA HIS A 29 -5.77 1.66 -6.50
C HIS A 29 -5.09 1.96 -5.17
N TYR A 30 -4.26 1.02 -4.75
CA TYR A 30 -3.25 1.21 -3.72
C TYR A 30 -1.89 1.35 -4.40
N TRP A 31 -1.05 2.23 -3.89
CA TRP A 31 0.32 2.37 -4.36
C TRP A 31 1.28 2.35 -3.19
N ARG A 32 2.49 1.87 -3.45
CA ARG A 32 3.57 1.76 -2.46
C ARG A 32 4.90 2.14 -3.09
N ILE A 33 5.74 2.83 -2.33
CA ILE A 33 7.16 3.01 -2.61
C ILE A 33 7.93 2.28 -1.51
N VAL A 34 8.80 1.35 -1.89
CA VAL A 34 9.75 0.70 -0.98
C VAL A 34 11.12 1.26 -1.29
N ALA A 35 11.63 2.13 -0.42
CA ALA A 35 12.92 2.78 -0.57
C ALA A 35 13.97 2.09 0.31
N VAL A 36 15.12 1.77 -0.28
CA VAL A 36 16.30 1.27 0.44
C VAL A 36 17.28 2.43 0.59
N LEU A 37 17.66 2.74 1.82
CA LEU A 37 18.61 3.81 2.14
C LEU A 37 20.04 3.27 2.10
N GLU A 38 21.02 4.18 1.97
CA GLU A 38 22.46 3.83 1.96
C GLU A 38 22.91 3.04 3.20
N ASN A 39 22.29 3.30 4.36
CA ASN A 39 22.58 2.58 5.61
C ASN A 39 21.93 1.19 5.69
N GLY A 40 21.30 0.71 4.62
CA GLY A 40 20.63 -0.59 4.55
C GLY A 40 19.22 -0.62 5.18
N LYS A 41 18.71 0.50 5.70
CA LYS A 41 17.32 0.58 6.19
C LYS A 41 16.33 0.68 5.04
N THR A 42 15.10 0.23 5.30
CA THR A 42 13.99 0.35 4.35
C THR A 42 12.93 1.32 4.88
N GLU A 43 12.56 2.28 4.05
CA GLU A 43 11.40 3.15 4.27
C GLU A 43 10.29 2.77 3.30
N VAL A 44 9.06 2.69 3.81
CA VAL A 44 7.91 2.34 2.98
C VAL A 44 6.90 3.47 3.03
N PHE A 45 6.54 3.98 1.86
CA PHE A 45 5.48 4.96 1.67
C PHE A 45 4.32 4.27 0.99
N TRP A 46 3.09 4.65 1.35
CA TRP A 46 1.90 4.09 0.71
C TRP A 46 0.75 5.08 0.67
N GLY A 47 -0.20 4.82 -0.21
CA GLY A 47 -1.44 5.57 -0.28
C GLY A 47 -2.48 4.92 -1.17
N HIS A 48 -3.61 5.61 -1.28
CA HIS A 48 -4.75 5.19 -2.10
C HIS A 48 -5.04 6.26 -3.15
N SER A 49 -5.54 5.87 -4.31
CA SER A 49 -6.00 6.81 -5.35
C SER A 49 -7.34 6.38 -5.93
N ARG A 50 -8.00 7.33 -6.59
CA ARG A 50 -9.30 7.13 -7.22
C ARG A 50 -9.18 6.66 -8.67
N SER A 51 -7.98 6.71 -9.23
CA SER A 51 -7.66 6.20 -10.57
C SER A 51 -6.22 5.70 -10.68
N LEU A 52 -5.98 4.88 -11.71
CA LEU A 52 -4.63 4.45 -12.10
C LEU A 52 -3.74 5.65 -12.49
N ALA A 53 -4.32 6.65 -13.16
CA ALA A 53 -3.59 7.84 -13.57
C ALA A 53 -3.07 8.62 -12.36
N GLU A 54 -3.89 8.81 -11.32
CA GLU A 54 -3.47 9.42 -10.06
C GLU A 54 -2.39 8.61 -9.35
N ALA A 55 -2.51 7.27 -9.32
CA ALA A 55 -1.48 6.41 -8.74
C ALA A 55 -0.16 6.57 -9.50
N LYS A 56 -0.18 6.50 -10.84
CA LYS A 56 1.02 6.64 -11.68
C LYS A 56 1.74 7.99 -11.48
N LYS A 57 1.00 9.07 -11.24
CA LYS A 57 1.59 10.39 -10.90
C LYS A 57 2.43 10.37 -9.62
N LYS A 58 2.26 9.38 -8.74
CA LYS A 58 3.08 9.20 -7.52
C LYS A 58 4.48 8.65 -7.81
N ARG A 59 4.77 8.20 -9.03
CA ARG A 59 6.13 7.85 -9.45
C ARG A 59 7.11 9.00 -9.27
N GLY A 60 6.70 10.24 -9.56
CA GLY A 60 7.55 11.42 -9.38
C GLY A 60 7.97 11.61 -7.91
N ALA A 61 7.09 11.31 -6.95
CA ALA A 61 7.45 11.35 -5.53
C ALA A 61 8.52 10.31 -5.15
N ALA A 62 8.61 9.20 -5.88
CA ALA A 62 9.68 8.22 -5.70
C ALA A 62 11.02 8.72 -6.25
N GLU A 63 11.00 9.35 -7.42
CA GLU A 63 12.18 9.98 -8.04
C GLU A 63 12.72 11.13 -7.19
N ASP A 64 11.82 12.01 -6.72
CA ASP A 64 12.15 13.12 -5.82
C ASP A 64 12.73 12.59 -4.49
N GLY A 65 12.11 11.54 -3.94
CA GLY A 65 12.59 10.86 -2.74
C GLY A 65 14.01 10.32 -2.91
N ALA A 66 14.29 9.64 -4.03
CA ALA A 66 15.62 9.11 -4.31
C ALA A 66 16.67 10.22 -4.40
N ARG A 67 16.34 11.32 -5.09
CA ARG A 67 17.24 12.46 -5.25
C ARG A 67 17.49 13.22 -3.95
N MET A 68 16.46 13.45 -3.15
CA MET A 68 16.52 14.36 -1.98
C MET A 68 16.86 13.65 -0.68
N ARG A 69 16.57 12.34 -0.56
CA ARG A 69 16.63 11.61 0.71
C ARG A 69 17.72 10.54 0.76
N GLY A 70 18.55 10.45 -0.28
CA GLY A 70 19.67 9.50 -0.34
C GLY A 70 19.22 8.04 -0.36
N TRP A 71 18.18 7.73 -1.15
CA TRP A 71 17.81 6.34 -1.37
C TRP A 71 18.78 5.69 -2.35
N LYS A 72 19.33 4.54 -1.95
CA LYS A 72 20.16 3.68 -2.78
C LYS A 72 19.38 3.05 -3.93
N SER A 73 18.15 2.63 -3.65
CA SER A 73 17.22 2.10 -4.63
C SER A 73 15.79 2.26 -4.15
N TYR A 74 14.84 2.16 -5.08
CA TYR A 74 13.42 2.14 -4.73
C TYR A 74 12.62 1.28 -5.70
N ALA A 75 11.56 0.67 -5.19
CA ALA A 75 10.53 0.03 -5.99
C ALA A 75 9.24 0.85 -5.86
N PHE A 76 8.61 1.15 -6.99
CA PHE A 76 7.29 1.76 -7.03
C PHE A 76 6.29 0.76 -7.61
N GLU A 77 5.25 0.48 -6.83
CA GLU A 77 4.26 -0.53 -7.14
C GLU A 77 2.86 0.05 -7.02
N ILE A 78 1.96 -0.46 -7.86
CA ILE A 78 0.54 -0.15 -7.84
C ILE A 78 -0.21 -1.48 -7.89
N ALA A 79 -1.21 -1.62 -7.03
CA ALA A 79 -2.15 -2.74 -7.05
C ALA A 79 -3.58 -2.19 -7.17
N GLU A 80 -4.40 -2.87 -7.96
CA GLU A 80 -5.84 -2.59 -8.00
C GLU A 80 -6.50 -3.00 -6.68
N LEU A 81 -7.51 -2.23 -6.29
CA LEU A 81 -8.33 -2.53 -5.13
C LEU A 81 -9.52 -3.37 -5.56
N VAL A 82 -9.63 -4.56 -4.96
CA VAL A 82 -10.75 -5.48 -5.16
C VAL A 82 -11.69 -5.38 -3.97
N GLU A 83 -12.99 -5.31 -4.22
CA GLU A 83 -13.99 -5.35 -3.15
C GLU A 83 -13.98 -6.72 -2.46
N THR A 84 -13.92 -6.71 -1.13
CA THR A 84 -13.96 -7.93 -0.32
C THR A 84 -15.15 -7.91 0.63
N GLU A 85 -15.80 -9.07 0.80
CA GLU A 85 -17.06 -9.20 1.53
C GLU A 85 -16.90 -9.04 3.04
N THR A 86 -15.69 -9.18 3.59
CA THR A 86 -15.48 -9.25 5.05
C THR A 86 -14.18 -8.60 5.46
N ALA A 87 -14.17 -7.93 6.61
CA ALA A 87 -12.93 -7.57 7.30
C ALA A 87 -12.07 -8.84 7.44
N PRO A 88 -10.74 -8.79 7.24
CA PRO A 88 -9.89 -9.92 7.57
C PRO A 88 -10.18 -10.30 9.02
N LYS A 89 -10.55 -11.57 9.27
CA LYS A 89 -10.64 -12.08 10.64
C LYS A 89 -9.32 -11.72 11.32
N PRO A 90 -9.32 -11.10 12.51
CA PRO A 90 -8.08 -10.81 13.20
C PRO A 90 -7.34 -12.14 13.35
N VAL A 91 -6.26 -12.31 12.58
CA VAL A 91 -5.36 -13.44 12.77
C VAL A 91 -4.72 -13.15 14.12
N ARG A 92 -5.15 -13.88 15.14
CA ARG A 92 -4.46 -13.87 16.43
C ARG A 92 -3.09 -14.44 16.14
N VAL A 93 -2.10 -13.57 15.97
CA VAL A 93 -0.69 -13.99 15.99
C VAL A 93 -0.44 -14.42 17.42
N GLU A 94 -0.60 -15.71 17.70
CA GLU A 94 -0.02 -16.32 18.89
C GLU A 94 1.49 -16.10 18.78
N ARG A 95 1.97 -15.05 19.44
CA ARG A 95 3.39 -14.87 19.69
C ARG A 95 3.80 -16.04 20.57
N SER A 96 4.32 -17.10 19.95
CA SER A 96 5.10 -18.12 20.64
C SER A 96 6.20 -17.40 21.41
N ARG A 97 6.01 -17.27 22.72
CA ARG A 97 7.09 -16.97 23.64
C ARG A 97 7.85 -18.29 23.77
N GLU A 98 8.93 -18.45 23.02
CA GLU A 98 9.99 -19.37 23.43
C GLU A 98 10.66 -18.75 24.66
N THR A 99 10.69 -19.55 25.73
CA THR A 99 11.47 -19.38 26.95
C THR A 99 12.39 -20.57 27.05
#